data_AF-A0A2E6JHK6-F1
#
_entry.id   AF-A0A2E6JHK6-F1
#
_cell.length_a   1.000
_cell.length_b   1.000
_cell.length_c   1.000
_cell.angle_alpha   90.00
_cell.angle_beta   90.00
_cell.angle_gamma   90.00
#
_symmetry.space_group_name_H-M   'P 1'
#
loop_
_entity.id
_entity.type
_entity.pdbx_description
1 polymer ?
#
loop_
_entity_poly.entity_id
_entity_poly.type
_entity_poly.pdbx_seq_one_letter_code
_entity_poly.pdbx_strand_id
1 'polypeptide(L)'
;MNVPYHPLLIHLPIGFIFAALIMHCIYLFKANWTCRIVSIWLTGFAALFSLLASISGQLEYQKALSKNYSSQVINILETHKLMGNLLTWILIVFTIVWVNVFFKKMDDRRIDIVAFIILLSITIGITITSYFGGTLVWEYGVGIKSTI
;
A
#
# COMPACT_ATOMS: atom_id res chain seq x y z
N MET A 1 18.40 11.23 -16.84
CA MET A 1 17.37 11.68 -15.87
C MET A 1 17.25 10.58 -14.81
N ASN A 2 17.55 10.86 -13.53
CA ASN A 2 17.31 9.88 -12.46
C ASN A 2 15.85 10.02 -12.03
N VAL A 3 15.00 9.10 -12.50
CA VAL A 3 13.60 9.00 -12.04
C VAL A 3 13.63 8.54 -10.58
N PRO A 4 12.95 9.22 -9.64
CA PRO A 4 12.86 8.75 -8.27
C PRO A 4 12.12 7.41 -8.24
N TYR A 5 12.71 6.40 -7.59
CA TYR A 5 12.15 5.05 -7.58
C TYR A 5 10.85 4.95 -6.78
N HIS A 6 10.68 5.77 -5.75
CA HIS A 6 9.51 5.70 -4.87
C HIS A 6 8.19 5.97 -5.64
N PRO A 7 8.02 7.10 -6.36
CA PRO A 7 6.81 7.32 -7.17
C PRO A 7 6.55 6.24 -8.23
N LEU A 8 7.59 5.58 -8.75
CA LEU A 8 7.42 4.44 -9.65
C LEU A 8 6.84 3.22 -8.92
N LEU A 9 7.43 2.87 -7.78
CA LEU A 9 7.11 1.65 -7.05
C LEU A 9 5.78 1.72 -6.30
N ILE A 10 5.32 2.89 -5.85
CA ILE A 10 4.08 3.03 -5.05
C ILE A 10 2.82 2.67 -5.83
N HIS A 11 2.82 2.73 -7.17
CA HIS A 11 1.61 2.43 -7.95
C HIS A 11 1.27 0.94 -7.91
N LEU A 12 2.28 0.09 -7.77
CA LEU A 12 2.13 -1.36 -7.71
C LEU A 12 1.36 -1.82 -6.46
N PRO A 13 1.76 -1.51 -5.21
CA PRO A 13 1.01 -1.92 -4.03
C PRO A 13 -0.40 -1.34 -4.00
N ILE A 14 -0.60 -0.11 -4.49
CA ILE A 14 -1.95 0.48 -4.62
C ILE A 14 -2.79 -0.38 -5.58
N GLY A 15 -2.33 -0.56 -6.82
CA GLY A 15 -3.07 -1.33 -7.82
C GLY A 15 -3.35 -2.76 -7.38
N PHE A 16 -2.37 -3.44 -6.78
CA PHE A 16 -2.53 -4.81 -6.30
C PHE A 16 -3.54 -4.93 -5.15
N ILE A 17 -3.61 -3.98 -4.22
CA ILE A 17 -4.63 -4.02 -3.15
C ILE A 17 -6.03 -3.72 -3.65
N PHE A 18 -6.20 -2.74 -4.54
CA PHE A 18 -7.50 -2.52 -5.16
C PHE A 18 -7.93 -3.76 -5.96
N ALA A 19 -7.03 -4.37 -6.72
CA ALA A 19 -7.31 -5.61 -7.44
C ALA A 19 -7.63 -6.76 -6.47
N ALA A 20 -6.89 -6.93 -5.38
CA ALA A 20 -7.15 -7.95 -4.37
C ALA A 20 -8.54 -7.80 -3.75
N LEU A 21 -8.92 -6.56 -3.39
CA LEU A 21 -10.26 -6.26 -2.85
C LEU A 21 -11.36 -6.59 -3.85
N ILE A 22 -11.21 -6.17 -5.11
CA ILE A 22 -12.20 -6.44 -6.17
C ILE A 22 -12.34 -7.94 -6.41
N MET A 23 -11.22 -8.66 -6.58
CA MET A 23 -11.24 -10.09 -6.82
C MET A 23 -11.81 -10.86 -5.62
N HIS A 24 -11.55 -10.41 -4.39
CA HIS A 24 -12.11 -11.02 -3.19
C HIS A 24 -13.61 -10.74 -3.03
N CYS A 25 -14.09 -9.53 -3.39
CA CYS A 25 -15.51 -9.24 -3.54
C CYS A 25 -16.18 -10.21 -4.53
N ILE A 26 -15.62 -10.32 -5.74
CA ILE A 26 -16.16 -11.22 -6.77
C ILE A 26 -16.21 -12.65 -6.25
N TYR A 27 -15.15 -13.12 -5.59
CA TYR A 27 -15.14 -14.44 -4.95
C TYR A 27 -16.29 -14.64 -3.94
N LEU A 28 -16.53 -13.65 -3.08
CA LEU A 28 -17.58 -13.73 -2.05
C LEU A 28 -19.00 -13.82 -2.63
N PHE A 29 -19.27 -13.09 -3.73
CA PHE A 29 -20.60 -13.06 -4.36
C PHE A 29 -20.79 -14.11 -5.47
N LYS A 30 -19.72 -14.44 -6.20
CA LYS A 30 -19.69 -15.32 -7.37
C LYS A 30 -18.41 -16.17 -7.36
N ALA A 31 -18.34 -17.10 -6.41
CA ALA A 31 -17.19 -17.98 -6.20
C ALA A 31 -16.78 -18.82 -7.44
N ASN A 32 -17.65 -18.95 -8.44
CA ASN A 32 -17.34 -19.62 -9.71
C ASN A 32 -16.61 -18.72 -10.73
N TRP A 33 -16.52 -17.40 -10.50
CA TRP A 33 -15.86 -16.46 -11.42
C TRP A 33 -14.37 -16.27 -11.11
N THR A 34 -13.95 -16.57 -9.88
CA THR A 34 -12.56 -16.46 -9.45
C THR A 34 -12.31 -17.35 -8.23
N CYS A 35 -11.05 -17.62 -7.93
CA CYS A 35 -10.64 -18.37 -6.75
C CYS A 35 -10.04 -17.44 -5.69
N ARG A 36 -10.28 -17.77 -4.41
CA ARG A 36 -9.71 -17.10 -3.24
C ARG A 36 -8.19 -16.87 -3.35
N ILE A 37 -7.47 -17.82 -3.96
CA ILE A 37 -6.00 -17.77 -4.08
C ILE A 37 -5.51 -16.57 -4.90
N VAL A 38 -6.32 -16.06 -5.82
CA VAL A 38 -6.00 -14.87 -6.62
C VAL A 38 -5.83 -13.65 -5.71
N SER A 39 -6.78 -13.42 -4.81
CA SER A 39 -6.73 -12.31 -3.85
C SER A 39 -5.55 -12.42 -2.89
N ILE A 40 -5.21 -13.63 -2.46
CA ILE A 40 -4.05 -13.90 -1.60
C ILE A 40 -2.75 -13.51 -2.32
N TRP A 41 -2.55 -13.96 -3.56
CA TRP A 41 -1.34 -13.63 -4.32
C TRP A 41 -1.24 -12.15 -4.66
N LEU A 42 -2.34 -11.50 -5.03
CA LEU A 42 -2.36 -10.05 -5.26
C LEU A 42 -1.97 -9.29 -3.98
N THR A 43 -2.47 -9.72 -2.81
CA THR A 43 -2.08 -9.14 -1.52
C THR A 43 -0.60 -9.37 -1.23
N GLY A 44 -0.05 -10.55 -1.57
CA GLY A 44 1.37 -10.84 -1.45
C GLY A 44 2.26 -9.98 -2.35
N PHE A 45 1.87 -9.76 -3.60
CA PHE A 45 2.57 -8.82 -4.47
C PHE A 45 2.47 -7.38 -3.94
N ALA A 46 1.32 -6.98 -3.40
CA ALA A 46 1.20 -5.69 -2.74
C ALA A 46 2.16 -5.55 -1.56
N ALA A 47 2.27 -6.57 -0.69
CA ALA A 47 3.20 -6.54 0.43
C ALA A 47 4.66 -6.42 -0.04
N LEU A 48 5.06 -7.18 -1.07
CA LEU A 48 6.39 -7.11 -1.66
C LEU A 48 6.72 -5.71 -2.20
N PHE A 49 5.86 -5.17 -3.06
CA PHE A 49 6.11 -3.85 -3.65
C PHE A 49 5.93 -2.70 -2.65
N SER A 50 5.10 -2.86 -1.62
CA SER A 50 5.00 -1.90 -0.51
C SER A 50 6.31 -1.83 0.27
N LEU A 51 6.99 -2.96 0.48
CA LEU A 51 8.30 -2.99 1.13
C LEU A 51 9.36 -2.26 0.27
N LEU A 52 9.40 -2.53 -1.03
CA LEU A 52 10.31 -1.84 -1.96
C LEU A 52 10.02 -0.33 -2.04
N ALA A 53 8.74 0.04 -2.03
CA ALA A 53 8.29 1.43 -2.01
C ALA A 53 8.64 2.13 -0.68
N SER A 54 8.54 1.45 0.46
CA SER A 54 8.95 1.96 1.77
C SER A 54 10.46 2.22 1.83
N ILE A 55 11.28 1.26 1.37
CA ILE A 55 12.75 1.41 1.34
C ILE A 55 13.16 2.59 0.46
N SER A 56 12.63 2.65 -0.77
CA SER A 56 12.91 3.77 -1.68
C SER A 56 12.37 5.11 -1.16
N GLY A 57 11.20 5.10 -0.50
CA GLY A 57 10.60 6.28 0.13
C GLY A 57 11.44 6.83 1.28
N GLN A 58 12.09 5.96 2.05
CA GLN A 58 13.01 6.38 3.11
C GLN A 58 14.22 7.13 2.55
N LEU A 59 14.72 6.75 1.37
CA LEU A 59 15.80 7.49 0.69
C LEU A 59 15.34 8.86 0.21
N GLU A 60 14.13 8.96 -0.35
CA GLU A 60 13.57 10.25 -0.78
C GLU A 60 13.23 11.16 0.41
N TYR A 61 12.77 10.60 1.52
CA TYR A 61 12.54 11.32 2.76
C TYR A 61 13.81 11.99 3.30
N GLN A 62 14.95 11.28 3.30
CA GLN A 62 16.23 11.87 3.72
C GLN A 62 16.66 13.04 2.81
N LYS A 63 16.40 12.93 1.50
CA LYS A 63 16.63 14.04 0.55
C LYS A 63 15.68 15.21 0.76
N ALA A 64 14.45 14.95 1.21
CA ALA A 64 13.48 16.00 1.50
C ALA A 64 13.84 16.77 2.77
N LEU A 65 14.34 16.09 3.81
CA LEU A 65 14.80 16.73 5.05
C LEU A 65 16.00 17.66 4.88
N SER A 66 16.82 17.46 3.84
CA SER A 66 17.93 18.39 3.56
C SER A 66 17.48 19.71 2.92
N LYS A 67 16.17 19.87 2.66
CA LYS A 67 15.58 21.12 2.16
C LYS A 67 14.83 21.86 3.26
N ASN A 68 14.79 23.19 3.16
CA ASN A 68 14.06 24.07 4.07
C ASN A 68 12.56 24.15 3.75
N TYR A 69 11.82 23.05 3.96
CA TYR A 69 10.36 23.07 3.89
C TYR A 69 9.73 23.68 5.15
N SER A 70 8.50 24.19 5.04
CA SER A 70 7.74 24.69 6.18
C SER A 70 7.36 23.55 7.15
N SER A 71 7.10 23.89 8.41
CA SER A 71 6.68 22.92 9.43
C SER A 71 5.43 22.13 9.04
N GLN A 72 4.50 22.76 8.33
CA GLN A 72 3.30 22.11 7.79
C GLN A 72 3.65 21.00 6.80
N VAL A 73 4.55 21.27 5.85
CA VAL A 73 4.98 20.28 4.85
C VAL A 73 5.73 19.13 5.51
N ILE A 74 6.61 19.43 6.47
CA ILE A 74 7.31 18.40 7.25
C ILE A 74 6.30 17.51 8.00
N ASN A 75 5.26 18.07 8.60
CA ASN A 75 4.25 17.27 9.31
C ASN A 75 3.48 16.32 8.37
N ILE A 76 3.12 16.78 7.17
CA ILE A 76 2.49 15.92 6.16
C ILE A 76 3.46 14.82 5.70
N LEU A 77 4.73 15.17 5.48
CA LEU A 77 5.79 14.23 5.10
C LEU A 77 5.99 13.13 6.16
N GLU A 78 6.07 13.51 7.44
CA GLU A 78 6.16 12.57 8.56
C GLU A 78 4.94 11.67 8.66
N THR A 79 3.74 12.24 8.51
CA THR A 79 2.48 11.49 8.56
C THR A 79 2.41 10.47 7.42
N HIS A 80 2.74 10.89 6.20
CA HIS A 80 2.81 10.00 5.04
C HIS A 80 3.81 8.86 5.25
N LYS A 81 5.02 9.17 5.75
CA LYS A 81 6.07 8.18 6.06
C LYS A 81 5.58 7.16 7.11
N LEU A 82 4.99 7.65 8.20
CA LEU A 82 4.50 6.82 9.29
C LEU A 82 3.40 5.87 8.79
N MET A 83 2.39 6.41 8.10
CA MET A 83 1.28 5.62 7.58
C MET A 83 1.73 4.60 6.52
N GLY A 84 2.62 5.00 5.60
CA GLY A 84 3.15 4.11 4.58
C GLY A 84 3.93 2.93 5.18
N ASN A 85 4.76 3.18 6.20
CA ASN A 85 5.49 2.13 6.91
C ASN A 85 4.56 1.21 7.71
N LEU A 86 3.58 1.80 8.41
CA LEU A 86 2.59 1.04 9.18
C LEU A 86 1.80 0.08 8.27
N LEU A 87 1.27 0.60 7.15
CA LEU A 87 0.50 -0.21 6.19
C LEU A 87 1.36 -1.28 5.51
N THR A 88 2.64 -1.01 5.26
CA THR A 88 3.58 -2.01 4.73
C THR A 88 3.70 -3.20 5.69
N TRP A 89 3.90 -2.95 6.98
CA TRP A 89 4.01 -4.03 7.96
C TRP A 89 2.68 -4.76 8.18
N ILE A 90 1.56 -4.03 8.20
CA ILE A 90 0.23 -4.64 8.25
C ILE A 90 0.02 -5.58 7.06
N LEU A 91 0.37 -5.15 5.84
CA LEU A 91 0.26 -5.96 4.63
C LEU A 91 1.10 -7.24 4.69
N ILE A 92 2.35 -7.13 5.15
CA ILE A 92 3.25 -8.29 5.29
C ILE A 92 2.68 -9.29 6.28
N VAL A 93 2.32 -8.84 7.49
CA VAL A 93 1.76 -9.70 8.54
C VAL A 93 0.45 -10.32 8.08
N PHE A 94 -0.44 -9.52 7.49
CA PHE A 94 -1.73 -9.99 6.99
C PHE A 94 -1.54 -11.06 5.90
N THR A 95 -0.65 -10.85 4.94
CA THR A 95 -0.36 -11.83 3.88
C THR A 95 0.12 -13.15 4.48
N ILE A 96 1.08 -13.11 5.40
CA ILE A 96 1.64 -14.32 6.04
C ILE A 96 0.56 -15.08 6.80
N VAL A 97 -0.23 -14.37 7.61
CA VAL A 97 -1.33 -14.95 8.39
C VAL A 97 -2.40 -15.55 7.46
N TRP A 98 -2.78 -14.83 6.41
CA TRP A 98 -3.82 -15.27 5.49
C TRP A 98 -3.40 -16.52 4.71
N VAL A 99 -2.16 -16.56 4.20
CA VAL A 99 -1.58 -17.76 3.57
C VAL A 99 -1.58 -18.94 4.54
N ASN A 100 -1.11 -18.73 5.79
CA ASN A 100 -1.05 -19.80 6.79
C ASN A 100 -2.43 -20.37 7.13
N VAL A 101 -3.41 -19.48 7.35
CA VAL A 101 -4.79 -19.84 7.70
C VAL A 101 -5.49 -20.50 6.51
N PHE A 102 -5.26 -20.03 5.29
CA PHE A 102 -5.81 -20.61 4.06
C PHE A 102 -5.47 -22.09 3.93
N PHE A 103 -4.20 -22.46 4.10
CA PHE A 103 -3.77 -23.87 4.01
C PHE A 103 -4.24 -24.74 5.18
N LYS A 104 -4.47 -24.16 6.36
CA LYS A 104 -4.93 -24.91 7.53
C LYS A 104 -6.45 -25.10 7.60
N LYS A 105 -7.22 -24.19 7.00
CA LYS A 105 -8.69 -24.11 7.16
C LYS A 105 -9.37 -23.73 5.84
N MET A 106 -9.08 -24.48 4.78
CA MET A 106 -9.49 -24.12 3.42
C MET A 106 -11.03 -24.01 3.27
N ASP A 107 -11.80 -24.80 4.03
CA ASP A 107 -13.26 -24.84 3.91
C ASP A 107 -14.01 -23.81 4.79
N ASP A 108 -13.32 -23.09 5.69
CA ASP A 108 -13.99 -22.17 6.63
C ASP A 108 -14.23 -20.78 6.00
N ARG A 109 -15.45 -20.57 5.51
CA ARG A 109 -15.87 -19.32 4.86
C ARG A 109 -15.82 -18.09 5.77
N ARG A 110 -15.76 -18.24 7.09
CA ARG A 110 -15.61 -17.10 8.02
C ARG A 110 -14.29 -16.35 7.80
N ILE A 111 -13.24 -17.07 7.39
CA ILE A 111 -11.93 -16.50 7.06
C ILE A 111 -12.06 -15.50 5.90
N ASP A 112 -12.94 -15.76 4.94
CA ASP A 112 -13.11 -14.89 3.78
C ASP A 112 -13.74 -13.55 4.13
N ILE A 113 -14.71 -13.57 5.05
CA ILE A 113 -15.37 -12.35 5.54
C ILE A 113 -14.37 -11.51 6.33
N VAL A 114 -13.58 -12.14 7.21
CA VAL A 114 -12.55 -11.44 7.98
C VAL A 114 -11.47 -10.86 7.05
N ALA A 115 -10.99 -11.64 6.07
CA ALA A 115 -10.03 -11.17 5.08
C ALA A 115 -10.57 -10.00 4.26
N PHE A 116 -11.86 -10.03 3.91
CA PHE A 116 -12.52 -8.91 3.22
C PHE A 116 -12.51 -7.63 4.06
N ILE A 117 -12.90 -7.69 5.34
CA ILE A 117 -12.92 -6.53 6.23
C ILE A 117 -11.51 -5.94 6.38
N ILE A 118 -10.50 -6.80 6.53
CA ILE A 118 -9.10 -6.37 6.63
C ILE A 118 -8.65 -5.73 5.31
N LEU A 119 -8.91 -6.35 4.16
CA LEU A 119 -8.59 -5.79 2.84
C LEU A 119 -9.22 -4.43 2.61
N LEU A 120 -10.51 -4.28 2.97
CA LEU A 120 -11.22 -3.01 2.86
C LEU A 120 -10.57 -1.94 3.73
N SER A 121 -10.22 -2.28 4.97
CA SER A 121 -9.57 -1.37 5.92
C SER A 121 -8.19 -0.93 5.42
N ILE A 122 -7.38 -1.86 4.89
CA ILE A 122 -6.08 -1.57 4.29
C ILE A 122 -6.24 -0.67 3.06
N THR A 123 -7.23 -0.95 2.19
CA THR A 123 -7.50 -0.15 0.99
C THR A 123 -7.84 1.30 1.34
N ILE A 124 -8.66 1.50 2.37
CA ILE A 124 -8.97 2.84 2.90
C ILE A 124 -7.69 3.53 3.41
N GLY A 125 -6.88 2.83 4.21
CA GLY A 125 -5.61 3.35 4.71
C GLY A 125 -4.64 3.75 3.60
N ILE A 126 -4.52 2.92 2.55
CA ILE A 126 -3.71 3.21 1.37
C ILE A 126 -4.23 4.46 0.68
N THR A 127 -5.56 4.58 0.49
CA THR A 127 -6.17 5.76 -0.15
C THR A 127 -5.81 7.05 0.59
N ILE A 128 -5.89 7.06 1.92
CA ILE A 128 -5.51 8.21 2.75
C ILE A 128 -4.00 8.50 2.65
N THR A 129 -3.16 7.46 2.69
CA THR A 129 -1.70 7.62 2.57
C THR A 129 -1.30 8.16 1.20
N SER A 130 -1.96 7.69 0.14
CA SER A 130 -1.78 8.16 -1.23
C SER A 130 -2.23 9.61 -1.41
N TYR A 131 -3.28 10.05 -0.72
CA TYR A 131 -3.68 11.46 -0.69
C TYR A 131 -2.54 12.34 -0.16
N PHE A 132 -1.95 11.99 1.00
CA PHE A 132 -0.81 12.75 1.52
C PHE A 132 0.40 12.73 0.58
N GLY A 133 0.71 11.58 -0.03
CA GLY A 133 1.78 11.47 -1.02
C GLY A 133 1.54 12.37 -2.24
N GLY A 134 0.30 12.39 -2.74
CA GLY A 134 -0.13 13.27 -3.82
C GLY A 134 -0.01 14.74 -3.45
N THR A 135 -0.53 15.14 -2.28
CA THR A 135 -0.42 16.51 -1.77
C THR A 135 1.05 16.97 -1.66
N LEU A 136 1.95 16.12 -1.14
CA LEU A 136 3.38 16.44 -1.06
C LEU A 136 3.99 16.77 -2.43
N VAL A 137 3.67 15.97 -3.45
CA VAL A 137 4.21 16.14 -4.80
C VAL A 137 3.53 17.29 -5.55
N TRP A 138 2.21 17.32 -5.58
CA TRP A 138 1.44 18.19 -6.47
C TRP A 138 1.15 19.57 -5.89
N GLU A 139 0.98 19.69 -4.57
CA GLU A 139 0.76 20.99 -3.92
C GLU A 139 2.07 21.62 -3.45
N TYR A 140 2.97 20.82 -2.89
CA TYR A 140 4.20 21.32 -2.25
C TYR A 140 5.49 21.06 -3.03
N GLY A 141 5.42 20.39 -4.19
CA GLY A 141 6.58 20.16 -5.06
C GLY A 141 7.67 19.28 -4.45
N VAL A 142 7.36 18.50 -3.41
CA VAL A 142 8.33 17.64 -2.73
C VAL A 142 8.82 16.55 -3.68
N GLY A 143 10.13 16.39 -3.80
CA GLY A 143 10.75 15.39 -4.67
C GLY A 143 10.83 15.79 -6.16
N ILE A 144 10.33 16.98 -6.52
CA ILE A 144 10.47 17.55 -7.87
C ILE A 144 11.70 18.47 -7.88
N LYS A 145 12.44 18.52 -9.00
CA LYS A 145 13.44 19.58 -9.21
C LYS A 145 12.69 20.91 -9.32
N SER A 146 12.99 21.89 -8.47
CA SER A 146 12.46 23.24 -8.71
C SER A 146 13.09 23.75 -9.99
N THR A 147 12.28 23.94 -11.02
CA THR A 147 12.61 24.93 -12.05
C THR A 147 12.53 26.28 -11.36
N ILE A 148 13.68 26.96 -11.36
CA ILE A 148 13.86 28.34 -10.93
C ILE A 148 12.77 29.22 -11.55
#